data_AF-A0A401RF08-F1
#
_entry.id   AF-A0A401RF08-F1
#
_cell.length_a   1.000
_cell.length_b   1.000
_cell.length_c   1.000
_cell.angle_alpha   90.00
_cell.angle_beta   90.00
_cell.angle_gamma   90.00
#
_symmetry.space_group_name_H-M   'P 1'
#
loop_
_entity.id
_entity.type
_entity.pdbx_description
1 polymer ?
#
loop_
_entity_poly.entity_id
_entity_poly.type
_entity_poly.pdbx_seq_one_letter_code
_entity_poly.pdbx_strand_id
1 'polypeptide(L)'
;MVGSGIAGQGSGCDIQLTEDAVRRYLTRKPMTTKDLLKKFQTKKTGLSSEQTVNVLAQILKKLNPERKMINEKMHFFLKEGN
;
A
#
# COMPACT_ATOMS: atom_id res chain seq x y z
N MET A 1 26.71 6.28 -26.09
CA MET A 1 25.75 6.76 -25.07
C MET A 1 24.36 6.57 -25.61
N VAL A 2 23.73 5.43 -25.32
CA VAL A 2 22.30 5.21 -25.62
C VAL A 2 21.56 5.40 -24.30
N GLY A 3 20.71 6.43 -24.26
CA GLY A 3 19.96 6.79 -23.06
C GLY A 3 18.98 5.69 -22.68
N SER A 4 19.09 5.21 -21.43
CA SER A 4 18.13 4.30 -20.82
C SER A 4 16.84 5.07 -20.49
N GLY A 5 15.94 5.10 -21.47
CA GLY A 5 14.54 5.44 -21.28
C GLY A 5 13.72 4.19 -20.98
N ILE A 6 12.76 4.37 -20.06
CA ILE A 6 11.55 3.56 -19.79
C ILE A 6 11.67 2.24 -19.01
N ALA A 7 11.36 2.32 -17.70
CA ALA A 7 10.61 1.28 -17.01
C ALA A 7 9.41 1.91 -16.27
N GLY A 8 8.58 2.65 -17.03
CA GLY A 8 7.24 3.00 -16.59
C GLY A 8 6.35 1.77 -16.64
N GLN A 9 6.47 0.89 -15.63
CA GLN A 9 5.71 -0.34 -15.54
C GLN A 9 4.28 -0.03 -15.07
N GLY A 10 3.41 0.25 -16.04
CA GLY A 10 1.98 0.42 -15.83
C GLY A 10 1.20 -0.37 -16.85
N SER A 11 0.80 -1.60 -16.51
CA SER A 11 -0.37 -2.30 -17.08
C SER A 11 -0.51 -3.69 -16.43
N GLY A 12 -1.69 -4.00 -15.91
CA GLY A 12 -1.99 -5.27 -15.23
C GLY A 12 -2.56 -5.03 -13.83
N CYS A 13 -3.86 -4.76 -13.77
CA CYS A 13 -4.61 -4.29 -12.62
C CYS A 13 -4.98 -5.37 -11.59
N ASP A 14 -4.21 -6.46 -11.53
CA ASP A 14 -4.26 -7.44 -10.46
C ASP A 14 -3.63 -6.81 -9.22
N ILE A 15 -4.48 -6.26 -8.34
CA ILE A 15 -4.02 -5.79 -7.04
C ILE A 15 -3.69 -7.03 -6.22
N GLN A 16 -2.43 -7.44 -6.28
CA GLN A 16 -1.85 -8.35 -5.30
C GLN A 16 -1.58 -7.55 -4.02
N LEU A 17 -1.89 -8.14 -2.87
CA LEU A 17 -1.58 -7.56 -1.56
C LEU A 17 -0.06 -7.71 -1.31
N THR A 18 0.72 -6.79 -1.86
CA THR A 18 2.18 -6.76 -1.74
C THR A 18 2.67 -5.49 -1.05
N GLU A 19 3.92 -5.51 -0.56
CA GLU A 19 4.56 -4.37 0.09
C GLU A 19 4.60 -3.14 -0.81
N ASP A 20 4.92 -3.33 -2.08
CA ASP A 20 4.96 -2.24 -3.07
C ASP A 20 3.58 -1.62 -3.30
N ALA A 21 2.52 -2.44 -3.35
CA ALA A 21 1.16 -1.95 -3.50
C ALA A 21 0.74 -1.09 -2.29
N VAL A 22 1.00 -1.56 -1.06
CA VAL A 22 0.71 -0.81 0.17
C VAL A 22 1.56 0.47 0.24
N ARG A 23 2.84 0.39 -0.11
CA ARG A 23 3.75 1.54 -0.17
C ARG A 23 3.23 2.61 -1.11
N ARG A 24 2.85 2.25 -2.33
CA ARG A 24 2.27 3.18 -3.33
C ARG A 24 1.01 3.88 -2.84
N TYR A 25 0.19 3.23 -2.03
CA TYR A 25 -1.00 3.86 -1.45
C TYR A 25 -0.64 4.87 -0.37
N LEU A 26 0.28 4.50 0.53
CA LEU A 26 0.72 5.33 1.65
C LEU A 26 1.57 6.54 1.23
N THR A 27 2.31 6.44 0.11
CA THR A 27 3.07 7.57 -0.46
C THR A 27 2.15 8.56 -1.17
N ARG A 28 1.10 8.09 -1.84
CA ARG A 28 0.14 8.96 -2.53
C ARG A 28 -0.71 9.77 -1.56
N LYS A 29 -1.19 9.14 -0.50
CA LYS A 29 -1.97 9.81 0.53
C LYS A 29 -1.90 9.07 1.85
N PRO A 30 -2.05 9.78 2.97
CA PRO A 30 -2.26 9.13 4.25
C PRO A 30 -3.51 8.24 4.22
N MET A 31 -3.38 6.99 4.67
CA MET A 31 -4.47 6.01 4.74
C MET A 31 -4.49 5.29 6.08
N THR A 32 -5.68 4.91 6.53
CA THR A 32 -5.82 4.06 7.72
C THR A 32 -5.71 2.59 7.33
N THR A 33 -5.44 1.71 8.31
CA THR A 33 -5.48 0.25 8.09
C THR A 33 -6.84 -0.19 7.55
N LYS A 34 -7.94 0.42 8.01
CA LYS A 34 -9.29 0.15 7.53
C LYS A 34 -9.45 0.50 6.05
N ASP A 35 -8.89 1.62 5.61
CA ASP A 35 -8.96 2.03 4.21
C ASP A 35 -8.16 1.09 3.32
N LEU A 36 -6.97 0.66 3.77
CA LEU A 36 -6.15 -0.33 3.07
C LEU A 36 -6.90 -1.66 2.97
N LEU A 37 -7.42 -2.19 4.08
CA LEU A 37 -8.21 -3.43 4.09
C LEU A 37 -9.37 -3.35 3.08
N LYS A 38 -10.12 -2.25 3.07
CA LYS A 38 -11.21 -2.06 2.11
C LYS A 38 -10.73 -2.09 0.65
N LYS A 39 -9.53 -1.59 0.34
CA LYS A 39 -8.97 -1.63 -1.02
C LYS A 39 -8.57 -3.03 -1.47
N PHE A 40 -8.05 -3.85 -0.55
CA PHE A 40 -7.58 -5.20 -0.85
C PHE A 40 -8.67 -6.28 -0.71
N GLN A 41 -9.73 -6.03 0.08
CA GLN A 41 -10.89 -6.92 0.18
C GLN A 41 -11.87 -6.75 -0.98
N THR A 42 -12.02 -5.55 -1.56
CA THR A 42 -12.96 -5.32 -2.67
C THR A 42 -12.45 -5.82 -4.02
N LYS A 43 -11.14 -6.09 -4.14
CA LYS A 43 -10.55 -6.68 -5.33
C LYS A 43 -10.38 -8.18 -5.12
N LYS A 44 -10.56 -8.98 -6.18
CA LYS A 44 -10.36 -10.44 -6.15
C LYS A 44 -8.88 -10.77 -5.92
N THR A 45 -8.40 -10.61 -4.69
CA THR A 45 -7.07 -11.04 -4.24
C THR A 45 -6.99 -12.56 -4.10
N GLY A 46 -8.14 -13.24 -4.03
CA GLY A 46 -8.22 -14.68 -3.76
C GLY A 46 -7.91 -15.05 -2.30
N LEU A 47 -7.73 -14.05 -1.43
CA LEU A 47 -7.42 -14.23 -0.01
C LEU A 47 -8.69 -14.12 0.84
N SER A 48 -8.74 -14.89 1.93
CA SER A 48 -9.77 -14.69 2.95
C SER A 48 -9.55 -13.36 3.68
N SER A 49 -10.60 -12.86 4.33
CA SER A 49 -10.52 -11.63 5.13
C SER A 49 -9.43 -11.71 6.21
N GLU A 50 -9.29 -12.86 6.86
CA GLU A 50 -8.28 -13.10 7.89
C GLU A 50 -6.86 -13.11 7.29
N GLN A 51 -6.66 -13.82 6.18
CA GLN A 51 -5.37 -13.85 5.48
C GLN A 51 -4.96 -12.46 5.03
N THR A 52 -5.91 -11.68 4.50
CA THR A 52 -5.70 -10.28 4.10
C THR A 52 -5.24 -9.42 5.28
N VAL A 53 -5.88 -9.57 6.46
CA VAL A 53 -5.49 -8.85 7.68
C VAL A 53 -4.10 -9.24 8.14
N ASN A 54 -3.78 -10.54 8.16
CA ASN A 54 -2.50 -11.05 8.58
C ASN A 54 -1.36 -10.55 7.68
N VAL A 55 -1.52 -10.68 6.37
CA VAL A 55 -0.52 -10.20 5.39
C VAL A 55 -0.39 -8.68 5.44
N LEU A 56 -1.50 -7.93 5.51
CA LEU A 56 -1.44 -6.46 5.62
C LEU A 56 -0.73 -6.02 6.90
N ALA A 57 -0.99 -6.67 8.04
CA ALA A 57 -0.32 -6.37 9.29
C ALA A 57 1.19 -6.63 9.22
N GLN A 58 1.60 -7.74 8.59
CA GLN A 58 3.01 -8.04 8.34
C GLN A 58 3.67 -6.98 7.45
N ILE A 59 3.02 -6.58 6.35
CA ILE A 59 3.50 -5.54 5.45
C ILE A 59 3.65 -4.19 6.17
N LEU A 60 2.65 -3.77 6.93
CA LEU A 60 2.71 -2.53 7.71
C LEU A 60 3.84 -2.56 8.74
N LYS A 61 4.07 -3.70 9.39
CA LYS A 61 5.18 -3.87 10.34
C LYS A 61 6.55 -3.76 9.66
N LYS A 62 6.70 -4.34 8.45
CA LYS A 62 7.93 -4.25 7.66
C LYS A 62 8.18 -2.85 7.10
N LEU A 63 7.13 -2.20 6.59
CA LEU A 63 7.21 -0.83 6.06
C LEU A 63 7.48 0.22 7.14
N ASN A 64 7.11 -0.07 8.40
CA ASN A 64 7.17 0.85 9.53
C ASN A 64 6.73 2.28 9.17
N PRO A 65 5.48 2.46 8.67
CA PRO A 65 5.05 3.74 8.15
C PRO A 65 4.91 4.79 9.24
N GLU A 66 5.09 6.04 8.85
CA GLU A 66 4.89 7.18 9.73
C GLU A 66 3.41 7.35 10.08
N ARG A 67 3.18 7.85 11.29
CA ARG A 67 1.83 8.02 11.86
C ARG A 67 1.52 9.51 11.91
N LYS A 68 0.39 9.91 11.31
CA LYS A 68 -0.08 11.30 11.29
C LYS A 68 -1.51 11.39 11.76
N MET A 69 -1.79 12.38 12.61
CA MET A 69 -3.15 12.73 12.99
C MET A 69 -3.75 13.65 11.91
N ILE A 70 -4.83 13.21 11.28
CA ILE A 70 -5.55 13.96 10.23
C ILE A 70 -7.04 13.84 10.53
N ASN A 71 -7.73 14.99 10.67
CA ASN A 71 -9.15 15.03 11.05
C ASN A 71 -9.42 14.18 12.30
N GLU A 72 -8.59 14.34 13.34
CA GLU A 72 -8.66 13.61 14.61
C GLU A 72 -8.53 12.07 14.49
N LYS A 73 -8.11 11.58 13.32
CA LYS A 73 -7.90 10.16 13.05
C LYS A 73 -6.44 9.87 12.74
N MET A 74 -5.97 8.75 13.28
CA MET A 74 -4.63 8.25 13.02
C MET A 74 -4.56 7.64 11.61
N HIS A 75 -3.72 8.22 10.77
CA HIS A 75 -3.42 7.73 9.43
C HIS A 75 -1.95 7.32 9.33
N PHE A 76 -1.70 6.30 8.52
CA PHE A 76 -0.36 5.92 8.11
C PHE A 76 -0.01 6.64 6.82
N PHE A 77 1.23 7.09 6.68
CA PHE A 77 1.73 7.63 5.42
C PHE A 77 3.21 7.27 5.29
N LEU A 78 3.71 7.29 4.06
CA LEU A 78 5.12 7.14 3.78
C LEU A 78 5.58 8.41 3.09
N LYS A 79 6.55 9.10 3.68
CA LYS A 79 7.24 10.18 2.98
C LYS A 79 8.11 9.52 1.93
N GLU A 80 7.99 9.94 0.67
CA GLU A 80 8.92 9.54 -0.38
C GLU A 80 10.29 10.14 -0.04
N GLY A 81 11.10 9.36 0.67
CA GLY A 81 12.48 9.68 1.00
C GLY A 81 13.38 8.99 0.00
N ASN A 82 13.86 9.79 -0.97
CA ASN A 82 15.08 9.67 -1.78
C ASN A 82 15.58 8.25 -2.11
#